data_AF-A0A832B164-F1
#
_entry.id   AF-A0A832B164-F1
#
_cell.length_a   1.000
_cell.length_b   1.000
_cell.length_c   1.000
_cell.angle_alpha   90.00
_cell.angle_beta   90.00
_cell.angle_gamma   90.00
#
_symmetry.space_group_name_H-M   'P 1'
#
loop_
_entity.id
_entity.type
_entity.pdbx_description
1 polymer ?
#
loop_
_entity_poly.entity_id
_entity_poly.type
_entity_poly.pdbx_seq_one_letter_code
_entity_poly.pdbx_strand_id
1 'polypeptide(L)'
;MADALLIAQLQTAGFADPLRAERIIRSLAGQGVTDDDVDLMVPILLRSLASSPDPDRALNNFHRWFQAVTNRITHVHYLLSHPVALEIFFNVCGTSQFFSDILIRNPEYFEILANPGVRG
;
A
#
# COMPACT_ATOMS: atom_id res chain seq x y z
N MET A 1 1.73 22.67 2.63
CA MET A 1 0.45 22.74 1.88
C MET A 1 0.08 21.41 1.25
N ALA A 2 1.04 20.65 0.69
CA ALA A 2 0.81 19.30 0.15
C ALA A 2 0.15 18.34 1.17
N ASP A 3 0.59 18.36 2.43
CA ASP A 3 0.07 17.44 3.46
C ASP A 3 -1.40 17.70 3.81
N ALA A 4 -1.83 18.97 3.82
CA ALA A 4 -3.22 19.32 4.07
C ALA A 4 -4.15 18.81 2.95
N LEU A 5 -3.67 18.83 1.70
CA LEU A 5 -4.40 18.25 0.57
C LEU A 5 -4.50 16.73 0.68
N LEU A 6 -3.40 16.06 1.04
CA LEU A 6 -3.37 14.62 1.24
C LEU A 6 -4.34 14.17 2.34
N ILE A 7 -4.37 14.88 3.48
CA ILE A 7 -5.32 14.60 4.57
C ILE A 7 -6.78 14.69 4.08
N ALA A 8 -7.12 15.72 3.30
CA ALA A 8 -8.46 15.86 2.74
C ALA A 8 -8.82 14.74 1.74
N GLN A 9 -7.84 14.29 0.94
CA GLN A 9 -8.01 13.15 0.05
C GLN A 9 -8.22 11.84 0.82
N LEU A 10 -7.48 11.63 1.91
CA LEU A 10 -7.64 10.47 2.78
C LEU A 10 -9.03 10.46 3.46
N GLN A 11 -9.53 11.61 3.89
CA GLN A 11 -10.90 11.74 4.39
C GLN A 11 -11.92 11.31 3.34
N THR A 12 -11.75 11.78 2.10
CA THR A 12 -12.65 11.45 0.99
C THR A 12 -12.56 9.97 0.59
N ALA A 13 -11.39 9.35 0.78
CA ALA A 13 -11.15 7.93 0.54
C ALA A 13 -11.69 7.00 1.64
N GLY A 14 -12.31 7.55 2.71
CA GLY A 14 -12.98 6.76 3.74
C GLY A 14 -12.10 6.34 4.92
N PHE A 15 -10.92 6.95 5.09
CA PHE A 15 -10.07 6.70 6.26
C PHE A 15 -10.72 7.23 7.55
N ALA A 16 -10.74 6.41 8.59
CA ALA A 16 -11.18 6.78 9.92
C ALA A 16 -10.16 7.68 10.64
N ASP A 17 -8.85 7.45 10.42
CA ASP A 17 -7.77 8.31 10.93
C ASP A 17 -6.86 8.81 9.80
N PRO A 18 -7.28 9.88 9.08
CA PRO A 18 -6.52 10.48 7.98
C PRO A 18 -5.14 11.00 8.40
N LEU A 19 -4.98 11.47 9.64
CA LEU A 19 -3.71 11.98 10.15
C LEU A 19 -2.72 10.86 10.40
N ARG A 20 -3.18 9.72 10.90
CA ARG A 20 -2.34 8.52 11.00
C ARG A 20 -2.00 7.97 9.62
N ALA A 21 -2.96 7.93 8.70
CA ALA A 21 -2.72 7.46 7.34
C ALA A 21 -1.67 8.29 6.61
N GLU A 22 -1.74 9.62 6.71
CA GLU A 22 -0.75 10.54 6.16
C GLU A 22 0.65 10.26 6.71
N ARG A 23 0.78 10.14 8.04
CA ARG A 23 2.08 9.83 8.68
C ARG A 23 2.65 8.49 8.21
N ILE A 24 1.80 7.48 8.02
CA ILE A 24 2.24 6.18 7.49
C ILE A 24 2.78 6.35 6.09
N ILE A 25 2.06 7.05 5.20
CA ILE A 25 2.49 7.29 3.81
C ILE A 25 3.82 8.05 3.78
N ARG A 26 3.93 9.15 4.56
CA ARG A 26 5.17 9.92 4.63
C ARG A 26 6.34 9.14 5.21
N SER A 27 6.08 8.23 6.15
CA SER A 27 7.14 7.40 6.74
C SER A 27 7.78 6.41 5.76
N LEU A 28 7.16 6.15 4.60
CA LEU A 28 7.74 5.29 3.57
C LEU A 28 9.01 5.91 2.97
N ALA A 29 9.04 7.25 2.87
CA ALA A 29 10.21 7.98 2.44
C ALA A 29 11.35 7.80 3.46
N GLY A 30 12.58 7.71 2.97
CA GLY A 30 13.77 7.49 3.80
C GLY A 30 14.02 6.03 4.19
N GLN A 31 13.13 5.09 3.82
CA GLN A 31 13.34 3.66 4.01
C GLN A 31 13.92 2.96 2.76
N GLY A 32 14.66 3.69 1.93
CA GLY A 32 15.16 3.22 0.63
C GLY A 32 14.26 3.60 -0.56
N VAL A 33 13.32 4.52 -0.33
CA VAL A 33 12.45 5.16 -1.32
C VAL A 33 12.50 6.67 -1.05
N THR A 34 12.48 7.49 -2.10
CA THR A 34 12.56 8.96 -1.97
C THR A 34 11.20 9.60 -1.72
N ASP A 35 11.17 10.87 -1.31
CA ASP A 35 9.93 11.64 -1.19
C ASP A 35 9.21 11.75 -2.54
N ASP A 36 9.96 11.95 -3.64
CA ASP A 36 9.42 12.02 -5.00
C ASP A 36 8.76 10.70 -5.41
N ASP A 37 9.38 9.56 -5.10
CA ASP A 37 8.79 8.24 -5.35
C ASP A 37 7.49 8.05 -4.58
N VAL A 38 7.45 8.48 -3.31
CA VAL A 38 6.23 8.40 -2.49
C VAL A 38 5.13 9.30 -3.07
N ASP A 39 5.45 10.53 -3.45
CA ASP A 39 4.49 11.46 -4.07
C ASP A 39 3.92 10.90 -5.38
N LEU A 40 4.73 10.21 -6.18
CA LEU A 40 4.26 9.49 -7.36
C LEU A 40 3.33 8.31 -7.03
N MET A 41 3.53 7.65 -5.90
CA MET A 41 2.66 6.56 -5.43
C MET A 41 1.33 7.04 -4.87
N VAL A 42 1.27 8.23 -4.25
CA VAL A 42 0.10 8.72 -3.49
C VAL A 42 -1.22 8.58 -4.28
N PRO A 43 -1.34 9.05 -5.54
CA PRO A 43 -2.61 8.94 -6.28
C PRO A 43 -3.07 7.50 -6.48
N ILE A 44 -2.13 6.57 -6.70
CA ILE A 44 -2.41 5.15 -6.94
C ILE A 44 -2.79 4.46 -5.62
N LEU A 45 -2.08 4.79 -4.52
CA LEU A 45 -2.42 4.35 -3.18
C LEU A 45 -3.83 4.78 -2.79
N LEU A 46 -4.15 6.07 -2.94
CA LEU A 46 -5.48 6.63 -2.60
C LEU A 46 -6.60 5.94 -3.37
N ARG A 47 -6.42 5.75 -4.69
CA ARG A 47 -7.40 5.07 -5.53
C ARG A 47 -7.66 3.63 -5.07
N SER A 48 -6.59 2.89 -4.78
CA SER A 48 -6.69 1.47 -4.43
C SER A 48 -7.14 1.24 -2.99
N LEU A 49 -6.82 2.16 -2.08
CA LEU A 49 -7.29 2.13 -0.70
C LEU A 49 -8.76 2.54 -0.60
N ALA A 50 -9.23 3.48 -1.42
CA ALA A 50 -10.64 3.88 -1.47
C ALA A 50 -11.57 2.74 -1.94
N SER A 51 -11.06 1.75 -2.67
CA SER A 51 -11.80 0.54 -3.05
C SER A 51 -11.64 -0.63 -2.06
N SER A 52 -10.83 -0.47 -1.02
CA SER A 52 -10.63 -1.48 0.03
C SER A 52 -11.83 -1.54 0.97
N PRO A 53 -12.21 -2.72 1.48
CA PRO A 53 -13.24 -2.85 2.52
C PRO A 53 -12.89 -2.15 3.84
N ASP A 54 -11.60 -2.04 4.16
CA ASP A 54 -11.08 -1.35 5.35
C ASP A 54 -9.77 -0.65 4.97
N PRO A 55 -9.80 0.66 4.63
CA PRO A 55 -8.63 1.39 4.15
C PRO A 55 -7.56 1.57 5.23
N ASP A 56 -7.95 1.82 6.48
CA ASP A 56 -7.02 1.96 7.60
C ASP A 56 -6.25 0.65 7.86
N ARG A 57 -6.96 -0.48 7.89
CA ARG A 57 -6.32 -1.80 8.05
C ARG A 57 -5.42 -2.14 6.87
N ALA A 58 -5.89 -1.90 5.66
CA ALA A 58 -5.13 -2.16 4.44
C ALA A 58 -3.81 -1.37 4.42
N LEU A 59 -3.86 -0.07 4.76
CA LEU A 59 -2.67 0.78 4.83
C LEU A 59 -1.70 0.37 5.95
N ASN A 60 -2.20 0.01 7.14
CA ASN A 60 -1.35 -0.49 8.22
C ASN A 60 -0.64 -1.80 7.82
N ASN A 61 -1.35 -2.73 7.17
CA ASN A 61 -0.76 -3.99 6.71
C ASN A 61 0.24 -3.78 5.56
N PHE A 62 -0.02 -2.84 4.65
CA PHE A 62 0.94 -2.43 3.63
C PHE A 62 2.23 -1.89 4.25
N HIS A 63 2.12 -1.01 5.24
CA HIS A 63 3.30 -0.48 5.92
C HIS A 63 4.15 -1.58 6.58
N ARG A 64 3.51 -2.54 7.24
CA ARG A 64 4.19 -3.72 7.83
C ARG A 64 4.86 -4.58 6.76
N TRP A 65 4.20 -4.82 5.63
CA TRP A 65 4.77 -5.57 4.50
C TRP A 65 5.95 -4.83 3.87
N PHE A 66 5.82 -3.51 3.68
CA PHE A 66 6.88 -2.65 3.17
C PHE A 66 8.13 -2.64 4.07
N GLN A 67 7.94 -2.73 5.38
CA GLN A 67 9.04 -2.90 6.33
C GLN A 67 9.71 -4.28 6.24
N ALA A 68 8.97 -5.32 5.89
CA ALA A 68 9.48 -6.70 5.79
C ALA A 68 10.25 -6.99 4.49
N VAL A 69 9.95 -6.30 3.38
CA VAL A 69 10.65 -6.51 2.10
C VAL A 69 12.09 -5.97 2.13
N THR A 70 13.02 -6.73 1.56
CA THR A 70 14.44 -6.37 1.51
C THR A 70 14.74 -5.29 0.47
N ASN A 71 14.12 -5.35 -0.71
CA ASN A 71 14.34 -4.39 -1.80
C ASN A 71 13.08 -3.56 -2.09
N ARG A 72 12.85 -2.57 -1.22
CA ARG A 72 11.63 -1.72 -1.22
C ARG A 72 11.42 -0.98 -2.53
N ILE A 73 12.47 -0.41 -3.12
CA ILE A 73 12.36 0.38 -4.35
C ILE A 73 11.93 -0.48 -5.54
N THR A 74 12.43 -1.71 -5.67
CA THR A 74 12.00 -2.64 -6.72
C THR A 74 10.53 -3.00 -6.57
N HIS A 75 10.07 -3.29 -5.34
CA HIS A 75 8.66 -3.56 -5.09
C HIS A 75 7.77 -2.34 -5.36
N VAL A 76 8.20 -1.14 -4.97
CA VAL A 76 7.48 0.11 -5.27
C VAL A 76 7.36 0.34 -6.76
N HIS A 77 8.45 0.24 -7.52
CA HIS A 77 8.40 0.39 -8.98
C HIS A 77 7.51 -0.66 -9.64
N TYR A 78 7.52 -1.89 -9.13
CA TYR A 78 6.62 -2.94 -9.59
C TYR A 78 5.15 -2.56 -9.35
N LEU A 79 4.81 -2.12 -8.13
CA LEU A 79 3.46 -1.68 -7.76
C LEU A 79 2.99 -0.49 -8.61
N LEU A 80 3.86 0.49 -8.83
CA LEU A 80 3.60 1.64 -9.70
C LEU A 80 3.30 1.21 -11.15
N SER A 81 3.99 0.18 -11.64
CA SER A 81 3.81 -0.35 -13.00
C SER A 81 2.61 -1.27 -13.13
N HIS A 82 2.10 -1.83 -12.02
CA HIS A 82 1.02 -2.82 -11.99
C HIS A 82 -0.10 -2.41 -11.02
N PRO A 83 -0.90 -1.38 -11.34
CA PRO A 83 -1.92 -0.86 -10.44
C PRO A 83 -2.97 -1.91 -10.03
N VAL A 84 -3.27 -2.87 -10.90
CA VAL A 84 -4.18 -4.00 -10.59
C VAL A 84 -3.64 -4.86 -9.43
N ALA A 85 -2.32 -5.07 -9.36
CA ALA A 85 -1.71 -5.84 -8.28
C ALA A 85 -1.90 -5.13 -6.93
N LEU A 86 -1.81 -3.80 -6.93
CA LEU A 86 -2.01 -2.99 -5.74
C LEU A 86 -3.47 -3.00 -5.27
N GLU A 87 -4.44 -2.98 -6.19
CA GLU A 87 -5.87 -3.13 -5.88
C GLU A 87 -6.16 -4.50 -5.23
N ILE A 88 -5.65 -5.59 -5.81
CA ILE A 88 -5.78 -6.95 -5.25
C ILE A 88 -5.16 -7.00 -3.85
N PHE A 89 -3.96 -6.44 -3.71
CA PHE A 89 -3.25 -6.42 -2.44
C PHE A 89 -4.04 -5.71 -1.34
N PHE A 90 -4.52 -4.49 -1.60
CA PHE A 90 -5.29 -3.75 -0.60
C PHE A 90 -6.64 -4.38 -0.33
N ASN A 91 -7.29 -5.00 -1.31
CA ASN A 91 -8.53 -5.73 -1.05
C ASN A 91 -8.29 -6.93 -0.11
N VAL A 92 -7.24 -7.73 -0.35
CA VAL A 92 -6.86 -8.84 0.54
C VAL A 92 -6.50 -8.31 1.93
N CYS A 93 -5.63 -7.31 2.01
CA CYS A 93 -5.17 -6.75 3.27
C CYS A 93 -6.24 -5.99 4.06
N GLY A 94 -7.21 -5.44 3.34
CA GLY A 94 -8.40 -4.81 3.87
C GLY A 94 -9.52 -5.79 4.19
N THR A 95 -9.38 -7.09 3.89
CA THR A 95 -10.39 -8.13 4.18
C THR A 95 -9.95 -9.07 5.29
N SER A 96 -8.69 -9.55 5.27
CA SER A 96 -8.23 -10.62 6.16
C SER A 96 -6.86 -10.33 6.78
N GLN A 97 -6.85 -10.18 8.10
CA GLN A 97 -5.61 -10.03 8.88
C GLN A 97 -4.72 -11.27 8.78
N PHE A 98 -5.31 -12.47 8.74
CA PHE A 98 -4.56 -13.72 8.62
C PHE A 98 -3.75 -13.77 7.32
N PHE A 99 -4.36 -13.40 6.19
CA PHE A 99 -3.64 -13.36 4.91
C PHE A 99 -2.59 -12.26 4.89
N SER A 100 -2.89 -11.08 5.44
CA SER A 100 -1.88 -10.03 5.61
C SER A 100 -0.67 -10.52 6.40
N ASP A 101 -0.88 -11.20 7.52
CA ASP A 101 0.23 -11.70 8.34
C ASP A 101 1.06 -12.77 7.60
N ILE A 102 0.44 -13.60 6.75
CA ILE A 102 1.17 -14.52 5.86
C ILE A 102 2.05 -13.75 4.88
N LEU A 103 1.51 -12.74 4.20
CA LEU A 103 2.25 -11.92 3.23
C LEU A 103 3.38 -11.14 3.87
N ILE A 104 3.18 -10.62 5.08
CA ILE A 104 4.21 -9.91 5.82
C ILE A 104 5.36 -10.85 6.20
N ARG A 105 5.05 -12.11 6.54
CA ARG A 105 6.06 -13.13 6.88
C ARG A 105 6.78 -13.68 5.64
N ASN A 106 6.10 -13.72 4.50
CA ASN A 106 6.61 -14.27 3.24
C ASN A 106 6.32 -13.27 2.11
N PRO A 107 7.06 -12.14 2.04
CA PRO A 107 6.78 -11.08 1.07
C PRO A 107 6.87 -11.53 -0.39
N GLU A 108 7.61 -12.61 -0.69
CA GLU A 108 7.72 -13.22 -2.01
C GLU A 108 6.37 -13.75 -2.54
N TYR A 109 5.42 -14.07 -1.67
CA TYR A 109 4.08 -14.51 -2.09
C TYR A 109 3.25 -13.39 -2.72
N PHE A 110 3.70 -12.14 -2.56
CA PHE A 110 3.10 -11.00 -3.23
C PHE A 110 3.07 -11.17 -4.75
N GLU A 111 4.14 -11.68 -5.37
CA GLU A 111 4.22 -11.85 -6.83
C GLU A 111 3.19 -12.87 -7.34
N ILE A 112 2.89 -13.89 -6.53
CA ILE A 112 1.89 -14.92 -6.84
C ILE A 112 0.48 -14.31 -6.78
N LEU A 113 0.18 -13.46 -5.80
CA LEU A 113 -1.11 -12.76 -5.70
C LEU A 113 -1.30 -11.70 -6.78
N ALA A 114 -0.22 -10.98 -7.11
CA ALA A 114 -0.21 -9.94 -8.12
C ALA A 114 -0.43 -10.49 -9.54
N ASN A 115 -0.20 -11.78 -9.76
CA ASN A 115 -0.32 -12.44 -11.06
C ASN A 115 -1.16 -13.73 -10.99
N PRO A 116 -2.50 -13.62 -10.85
CA PRO A 116 -3.39 -14.78 -10.80
C PRO A 116 -3.43 -15.58 -12.12
N GLY A 117 -2.77 -15.09 -13.19
CA GLY A 117 -2.66 -15.73 -14.49
C GLY A 117 -1.51 -16.74 -14.62
N VAL A 118 -0.60 -16.83 -13.64
CA VAL A 118 0.41 -17.91 -13.60
C VAL A 118 -0.28 -19.20 -13.18
N ARG A 119 -0.94 -19.84 -14.15
CA ARG A 119 -1.22 -21.27 -14.07
C ARG A 119 0.11 -21.98 -14.29
N GLY A 120 0.60 -22.68 -13.26
CA GLY A 120 1.58 -23.74 -13.46
C GLY A 120 1.04 -24.83 -14.38
#